data_AF-A0A9C6TTB2-F1
#
_entry.id   AF-A0A9C6TTB2-F1
#
_cell.length_a   1.000
_cell.length_b   1.000
_cell.length_c   1.000
_cell.angle_alpha   90.00
_cell.angle_beta   90.00
_cell.angle_gamma   90.00
#
_symmetry.space_group_name_H-M   'P 1'
#
loop_
_entity.id
_entity.type
_entity.pdbx_description
1 polymer ?
#
loop_
_entity_poly.entity_id
_entity_poly.type
_entity_poly.pdbx_seq_one_letter_code
_entity_poly.pdbx_strand_id
1 'polypeptide(L)'
;MASKLTLLFVAVALACLGVAIAAPQNEKLNAYSYGCSSISLKYLRDQIQICTRNLPSQRFFNPGQLCSTEVSGALRGGSSCPMDEAPALLSECLEGYSLDGASSHACLKTAIDNGSCC
;
A
#
# COMPACT_ATOMS: atom_id res chain seq x y z
N MET A 1 51.35 -5.26 39.51
CA MET A 1 50.34 -6.21 39.00
C MET A 1 48.95 -5.58 39.14
N ALA A 2 48.30 -5.30 38.02
CA ALA A 2 46.84 -5.26 37.84
C ALA A 2 46.59 -4.89 36.38
N SER A 3 46.45 -5.93 35.55
CA SER A 3 45.74 -5.86 34.28
C SER A 3 44.33 -5.34 34.54
N LYS A 4 43.76 -4.51 33.63
CA LYS A 4 42.40 -4.70 33.08
C LYS A 4 41.92 -3.53 32.20
N LEU A 5 41.50 -3.94 31.01
CA LEU A 5 40.27 -3.54 30.30
C LEU A 5 40.15 -2.09 29.81
N THR A 6 40.63 -1.90 28.58
CA THR A 6 39.98 -1.04 27.57
C THR A 6 38.46 -1.30 27.52
N LEU A 7 37.68 -0.30 27.90
CA LEU A 7 36.24 -0.22 27.67
C LEU A 7 35.97 0.94 26.71
N LEU A 8 35.92 0.62 25.41
CA LEU A 8 35.30 1.45 24.38
C LEU A 8 33.79 1.20 24.45
N PHE A 9 32.98 2.16 24.89
CA PHE A 9 31.59 2.36 24.45
C PHE A 9 31.16 3.78 24.87
N VAL A 10 31.50 4.78 24.04
CA VAL A 10 30.93 6.12 24.18
C VAL A 10 29.52 6.08 23.59
N ALA A 11 28.56 6.19 24.49
CA ALA A 11 27.14 6.34 24.21
C ALA A 11 26.88 7.59 23.37
N VAL A 12 26.39 7.40 22.16
CA VAL A 12 25.77 8.48 21.37
C VAL A 12 24.26 8.39 21.60
N ALA A 13 23.82 9.02 22.68
CA ALA A 13 22.43 9.34 22.92
C ALA A 13 22.31 10.86 23.06
N LEU A 14 21.17 11.39 22.58
CA LEU A 14 20.71 12.78 22.66
C LEU A 14 21.00 13.66 21.43
N ALA A 15 20.35 13.34 20.31
CA ALA A 15 20.10 14.33 19.25
C ALA A 15 18.79 14.08 18.47
N CYS A 16 17.67 13.74 19.13
CA CYS A 16 16.35 13.68 18.46
C CYS A 16 15.19 14.15 19.38
N LEU A 17 15.43 15.10 20.29
CA LEU A 17 14.37 15.84 20.98
C LEU A 17 14.18 17.16 20.23
N GLY A 18 13.16 17.24 19.35
CA GLY A 18 12.86 18.55 18.77
C GLY A 18 11.95 18.67 17.55
N VAL A 19 11.09 17.71 17.17
CA VAL A 19 9.90 18.01 16.34
C VAL A 19 8.77 17.05 16.71
N ALA A 20 8.17 17.26 17.87
CA ALA A 20 6.86 16.72 18.21
C ALA A 20 5.85 17.86 18.07
N ILE A 21 5.16 17.94 16.93
CA ILE A 21 3.91 18.70 16.80
C ILE A 21 2.97 17.99 15.84
N ALA A 22 1.86 17.52 16.43
CA ALA A 22 0.57 17.21 15.83
C ALA A 22 0.48 16.03 14.84
N ALA A 23 0.37 14.82 15.37
CA ALA A 23 -0.55 13.83 14.80
C ALA A 23 -1.75 13.71 15.76
N PRO A 24 -2.99 13.99 15.31
CA PRO A 24 -4.16 13.97 16.17
C PRO A 24 -4.41 12.55 16.70
N GLN A 25 -4.66 12.49 18.00
CA GLN A 25 -5.27 11.36 18.68
C GLN A 25 -6.65 11.10 18.07
N ASN A 26 -6.81 10.04 17.28
CA ASN A 26 -8.06 9.30 17.13
C ASN A 26 -7.80 7.99 16.36
N GLU A 27 -8.61 6.98 16.68
CA GLU A 27 -8.63 5.65 16.06
C GLU A 27 -7.60 4.62 16.55
N LYS A 28 -7.59 4.41 17.87
CA LYS A 28 -7.76 3.05 18.38
C LYS A 28 -9.24 2.66 18.27
N LEU A 29 -9.71 2.26 17.10
CA LEU A 29 -10.93 1.45 16.97
C LEU A 29 -10.77 0.57 15.73
N ASN A 30 -11.11 -0.71 15.86
CA ASN A 30 -11.08 -1.76 14.83
C ASN A 30 -9.81 -2.62 14.76
N ALA A 31 -9.41 -3.19 15.90
CA ALA A 31 -8.53 -4.36 15.95
C ALA A 31 -9.23 -5.69 15.51
N TYR A 32 -10.41 -5.62 14.91
CA TYR A 32 -11.11 -6.78 14.32
C TYR A 32 -11.94 -6.31 13.12
N SER A 33 -11.26 -6.07 11.99
CA SER A 33 -11.92 -6.06 10.69
C SER A 33 -11.42 -7.30 9.95
N TYR A 34 -12.23 -8.34 9.94
CA TYR A 34 -12.04 -9.44 8.98
C TYR A 34 -12.27 -8.84 7.59
N GLY A 35 -11.20 -8.70 6.81
CA GLY A 35 -11.20 -8.07 5.49
C GLY A 35 -10.79 -6.59 5.48
N CYS A 36 -10.55 -6.05 4.28
CA CYS A 36 -10.14 -4.65 4.10
C CYS A 36 -11.24 -3.65 4.47
N SER A 37 -10.87 -2.58 5.18
CA SER A 37 -11.79 -1.48 5.47
C SER A 37 -12.31 -0.85 4.17
N SER A 38 -13.56 -0.37 4.18
CA SER A 38 -14.15 0.30 3.01
C SER A 38 -13.37 1.54 2.57
N ILE A 39 -12.68 2.20 3.50
CA ILE A 39 -11.83 3.37 3.22
C ILE A 39 -10.54 2.92 2.50
N SER A 40 -9.86 1.91 3.01
CA SER A 40 -8.66 1.34 2.37
C SER A 40 -8.97 0.83 0.97
N LEU A 41 -10.12 0.17 0.78
CA LEU A 41 -10.56 -0.27 -0.55
C LEU A 41 -10.89 0.89 -1.49
N LYS A 42 -11.41 2.02 -0.97
CA LYS A 42 -11.64 3.21 -1.77
C LYS A 42 -10.31 3.80 -2.27
N TYR A 43 -9.36 4.02 -1.36
CA TYR A 43 -8.05 4.54 -1.72
C TYR A 43 -7.30 3.62 -2.68
N LEU A 44 -7.39 2.30 -2.48
CA LEU A 44 -6.85 1.34 -3.43
C LEU A 44 -7.44 1.51 -4.83
N ARG A 45 -8.76 1.66 -4.96
CA ARG A 45 -9.41 1.88 -6.26
C ARG A 45 -8.92 3.16 -6.93
N ASP A 46 -8.79 4.23 -6.16
CA ASP A 46 -8.30 5.52 -6.66
C ASP A 46 -6.85 5.38 -7.17
N GLN A 47 -5.99 4.68 -6.43
CA GLN A 47 -4.60 4.42 -6.85
C GLN A 47 -4.53 3.54 -8.10
N ILE A 48 -5.37 2.51 -8.22
CA ILE A 48 -5.44 1.68 -9.43
C ILE A 48 -5.82 2.54 -10.64
N GLN A 49 -6.80 3.44 -10.52
CA GLN A 49 -7.19 4.34 -11.61
C GLN A 49 -6.05 5.29 -12.01
N ILE A 50 -5.27 5.79 -11.04
CA ILE A 50 -4.08 6.60 -11.31
C ILE A 50 -3.02 5.79 -12.06
N CYS A 51 -2.73 4.58 -11.58
CA CYS A 51 -1.68 3.72 -12.16
C CYS A 51 -2.03 3.18 -13.55
N THR A 52 -3.33 3.12 -13.88
CA THR A 52 -3.82 2.62 -15.17
C THR A 52 -4.26 3.74 -16.12
N ARG A 53 -4.10 5.02 -15.75
CA ARG A 53 -4.59 6.17 -16.53
C ARG A 53 -4.06 6.25 -17.97
N ASN A 54 -2.89 5.64 -18.22
CA ASN A 54 -2.22 5.65 -19.51
C ASN A 54 -2.59 4.44 -20.39
N LEU A 55 -3.38 3.50 -19.86
CA LEU A 55 -3.84 2.34 -20.62
C LEU A 55 -4.90 2.76 -21.64
N PRO A 56 -4.95 2.11 -22.81
CA PRO A 56 -5.95 2.41 -23.83
C PRO A 56 -7.36 2.16 -23.29
N SER A 57 -8.14 3.23 -23.18
CA SER A 57 -9.56 3.19 -22.82
C SER A 57 -10.44 3.47 -24.04
N GLN A 58 -11.59 2.79 -24.13
CA GLN A 58 -12.62 3.05 -25.13
C GLN A 58 -13.92 3.48 -24.44
N ARG A 59 -14.91 3.94 -25.22
CA ARG A 59 -16.16 4.53 -24.71
C ARG A 59 -16.89 3.68 -23.65
N PHE A 60 -16.80 2.35 -23.76
CA PHE A 60 -17.44 1.40 -22.84
C PHE A 60 -16.44 0.49 -22.12
N PHE A 61 -15.15 0.82 -22.20
CA PHE A 61 -14.08 0.01 -21.63
C PHE A 61 -13.03 0.91 -20.99
N ASN A 62 -13.03 0.94 -19.66
CA ASN A 62 -12.00 1.60 -18.86
C ASN A 62 -11.30 0.54 -17.99
N PRO A 63 -10.07 0.11 -18.36
CA PRO A 63 -9.33 -0.91 -17.65
C PRO A 63 -9.15 -0.58 -16.16
N GLY A 64 -8.87 0.70 -15.86
CA GLY A 64 -8.69 1.15 -14.48
C GLY A 64 -9.95 1.01 -13.64
N GLN A 65 -11.11 1.36 -14.19
CA GLN A 65 -12.37 1.21 -13.48
C GLN A 65 -12.79 -0.25 -13.29
N LEU A 66 -12.61 -1.09 -14.33
CA LEU A 66 -12.93 -2.51 -14.27
C LEU A 66 -12.00 -3.23 -13.28
N CYS A 67 -10.69 -3.14 -13.49
CA CYS A 67 -9.72 -3.81 -12.64
C CYS A 67 -9.69 -3.28 -11.21
N SER A 68 -9.95 -1.98 -10.97
CA SER A 68 -10.09 -1.49 -9.60
C SER A 68 -11.28 -2.12 -8.87
N THR A 69 -12.38 -2.36 -9.57
CA THR A 69 -13.56 -3.03 -9.00
C THR A 69 -13.25 -4.49 -8.69
N GLU A 70 -12.63 -5.21 -9.62
CA GLU A 70 -12.26 -6.62 -9.44
C GLU A 70 -11.25 -6.82 -8.30
N VAL A 71 -10.13 -6.10 -8.32
CA VAL A 71 -9.08 -6.19 -7.28
C VAL A 71 -9.65 -5.90 -5.90
N SER A 72 -10.43 -4.81 -5.78
CA SER A 72 -11.07 -4.46 -4.50
C SER A 72 -12.12 -5.47 -4.05
N GLY A 73 -12.78 -6.16 -4.99
CA GLY A 73 -13.74 -7.22 -4.72
C GLY A 73 -13.06 -8.47 -4.18
N ALA A 74 -11.95 -8.87 -4.80
CA ALA A 74 -11.11 -9.98 -4.35
C ALA A 74 -10.61 -9.75 -2.91
N LEU A 75 -10.07 -8.56 -2.63
CA LEU A 75 -9.54 -8.21 -1.30
C LEU A 75 -10.64 -8.04 -0.23
N ARG A 76 -11.86 -7.70 -0.63
CA ARG A 76 -13.01 -7.66 0.29
C ARG A 76 -13.47 -9.07 0.70
N GLY A 77 -13.30 -10.06 -0.18
CA GLY A 77 -13.71 -11.44 0.07
C GLY A 77 -12.75 -12.24 0.95
N GLY A 78 -11.55 -11.73 1.22
CA GLY A 78 -10.54 -12.37 2.05
C GLY A 78 -10.83 -12.30 3.56
N SER A 79 -10.33 -13.28 4.31
CA SER A 79 -10.37 -13.28 5.78
C SER A 79 -9.39 -12.25 6.39
N SER A 80 -8.37 -11.87 5.62
CA SER A 80 -7.40 -10.80 5.89
C SER A 80 -7.52 -9.68 4.86
N CYS A 81 -6.77 -8.58 5.06
CA CYS A 81 -6.62 -7.51 4.07
C CYS A 81 -5.19 -7.53 3.49
N PRO A 82 -4.87 -8.47 2.58
CA PRO A 82 -3.53 -8.56 2.00
C PRO A 82 -3.36 -7.51 0.88
N MET A 83 -3.18 -6.25 1.27
CA MET A 83 -2.99 -5.15 0.31
C MET A 83 -1.77 -5.35 -0.61
N ASP A 84 -0.78 -6.11 -0.15
CA ASP A 84 0.40 -6.52 -0.90
C ASP A 84 0.10 -7.43 -2.10
N GLU A 85 -1.07 -8.09 -2.12
CA GLU A 85 -1.53 -8.88 -3.28
C GLU A 85 -2.14 -8.00 -4.38
N ALA A 86 -2.54 -6.77 -4.07
CA ALA A 86 -3.24 -5.90 -5.02
C ALA A 86 -2.49 -5.64 -6.34
N PRO A 87 -1.14 -5.46 -6.37
CA PRO A 87 -0.39 -5.33 -7.63
C PRO A 87 -0.42 -6.57 -8.52
N ALA A 88 -0.39 -7.76 -7.91
CA ALA A 88 -0.49 -9.02 -8.65
C ALA A 88 -1.89 -9.19 -9.24
N LEU A 89 -2.93 -8.97 -8.44
CA LEU A 89 -4.33 -9.00 -8.88
C LEU A 89 -4.62 -7.98 -10.00
N LEU A 90 -4.01 -6.79 -9.91
CA LEU A 90 -4.12 -5.79 -10.99
C LEU A 90 -3.47 -6.30 -12.28
N SER A 91 -2.29 -6.91 -12.19
CA SER A 91 -1.58 -7.45 -13.35
C SER A 91 -2.42 -8.53 -14.03
N GLU A 92 -2.96 -9.47 -13.26
CA GLU A 92 -3.83 -10.55 -13.75
C GLU A 92 -5.07 -10.02 -14.47
N CYS A 93 -5.76 -9.04 -13.86
CA CYS A 93 -6.92 -8.42 -14.51
C CYS A 93 -6.56 -7.77 -15.85
N LEU A 94 -5.45 -7.03 -15.90
CA LEU A 94 -4.98 -6.38 -17.13
C LEU A 94 -4.57 -7.38 -18.21
N GLU A 95 -3.90 -8.47 -17.83
CA GLU A 95 -3.56 -9.58 -18.71
C GLU A 95 -4.80 -10.24 -19.32
N GLY A 96 -5.89 -10.37 -18.54
CA GLY A 96 -7.18 -10.84 -19.01
C GLY A 96 -7.77 -10.00 -20.17
N TYR A 97 -7.33 -8.74 -20.29
CA TYR A 97 -7.69 -7.83 -21.39
C TYR A 97 -6.56 -7.63 -22.41
N SER A 98 -5.50 -8.45 -22.38
CA SER A 98 -4.32 -8.31 -23.24
C SER A 98 -3.60 -6.95 -23.10
N LEU A 99 -3.63 -6.36 -21.90
CA LEU A 99 -2.94 -5.11 -21.58
C LEU A 99 -1.67 -5.40 -20.78
N ASP A 100 -0.60 -4.64 -21.06
CA ASP A 100 0.62 -4.73 -20.27
C ASP A 100 0.40 -4.20 -18.84
N GLY A 101 0.48 -5.12 -17.88
CA GLY A 101 0.32 -4.83 -16.46
C GLY A 101 1.59 -4.34 -15.77
N ALA A 102 2.79 -4.48 -16.35
CA ALA A 102 4.05 -4.30 -15.63
C ALA A 102 4.23 -2.88 -15.07
N SER A 103 3.92 -1.86 -15.86
CA SER A 103 3.98 -0.45 -15.43
C SER A 103 2.94 -0.12 -14.36
N SER A 104 1.71 -0.65 -14.51
CA SER A 104 0.61 -0.46 -13.57
C SER A 104 0.89 -1.17 -12.24
N HIS A 105 1.48 -2.37 -12.29
CA HIS A 105 1.96 -3.12 -11.14
C HIS A 105 2.99 -2.32 -10.36
N ALA A 106 4.06 -1.88 -11.01
CA ALA A 106 5.15 -1.16 -10.35
C ALA A 106 4.65 0.14 -9.70
N CYS A 107 3.77 0.86 -10.39
CA CYS A 107 3.10 2.05 -9.85
C CYS A 107 2.30 1.72 -8.59
N LEU A 108 1.43 0.70 -8.64
CA LEU A 108 0.58 0.36 -7.51
C LEU A 108 1.39 -0.17 -6.32
N LYS A 109 2.40 -1.01 -6.59
CA LYS A 109 3.33 -1.49 -5.57
C LYS A 109 4.02 -0.32 -4.85
N THR A 110 4.51 0.65 -5.60
CA THR A 110 5.13 1.85 -5.03
C THR A 110 4.14 2.66 -4.19
N ALA A 111 2.88 2.79 -4.64
CA ALA A 111 1.84 3.49 -3.88
C ALA A 111 1.52 2.78 -2.55
N ILE A 112 1.52 1.45 -2.53
CA ILE A 112 1.33 0.64 -1.31
C ILE A 112 2.53 0.77 -0.38
N ASP A 113 3.74 0.59 -0.90
CA ASP A 113 4.97 0.66 -0.10
C ASP A 113 5.15 2.06 0.56
N ASN A 114 4.62 3.11 -0.08
CA ASN A 114 4.64 4.48 0.43
C ASN A 114 3.43 4.85 1.31
N GLY A 115 2.48 3.95 1.54
CA GLY A 115 1.27 4.21 2.32
C GLY A 115 0.28 5.20 1.66
N SER A 116 0.35 5.36 0.34
CA SER A 116 -0.54 6.27 -0.42
C SER A 116 -1.91 5.67 -0.73
N CYS A 117 -2.07 4.36 -0.55
CA CYS A 117 -3.35 3.64 -0.69
C CYS A 117 -4.00 3.30 0.66
N CYS A 118 -3.22 3.37 1.73
CA CYS A 118 -3.36 2.58 2.94
C CYS A 118 -2.41 3.16 4.00
#